data_AF-A0A8T5UZP5-F1
#
_entry.id   AF-A0A8T5UZP5-F1
#
_cell.length_a   1.000
_cell.length_b   1.000
_cell.length_c   1.000
_cell.angle_alpha   90.00
_cell.angle_beta   90.00
_cell.angle_gamma   90.00
#
_symmetry.space_group_name_H-M   'P 1'
#
loop_
_entity.id
_entity.type
_entity.pdbx_description
1 polymer ?
#
loop_
_entity_poly.entity_id
_entity_poly.type
_entity_poly.pdbx_seq_one_letter_code
_entity_poly.pdbx_strand_id
1 'polypeptide(L)'
;MNWMDDNMHGYPQVIATVQDFENLLSDKEHKEQALNDLQNLQDFDDRGVTMAVKPLDPDKPDGEWETKIIENPNPIHRQKGFEQWIDVVTLNAEHTLQKKETIDSKVDTILNSYPVEEIEDAPVEMT
;
A
#
# COMPACT_ATOMS: atom_id res chain seq x y z
N MET A 1 -11.58 1.55 41.16
CA MET A 1 -10.54 1.46 40.12
C MET A 1 -11.23 0.84 38.91
N ASN A 2 -11.68 1.68 37.98
CA ASN A 2 -12.37 1.23 36.77
C ASN A 2 -11.31 0.66 35.82
N TRP A 3 -11.34 -0.65 35.61
CA TRP A 3 -10.64 -1.34 34.53
C TRP A 3 -11.47 -1.24 33.24
N MET A 4 -11.93 -0.03 32.92
CA MET A 4 -12.72 0.21 31.72
C MET A 4 -11.78 0.31 30.53
N ASP A 5 -11.80 -0.74 29.73
CA ASP A 5 -11.97 -0.64 28.28
C ASP A 5 -10.96 0.20 27.48
N ASP A 6 -9.66 -0.08 27.61
CA ASP A 6 -8.70 0.22 26.54
C ASP A 6 -8.55 -1.02 25.63
N ASN A 7 -9.66 -1.46 25.04
CA ASN A 7 -9.64 -2.35 23.88
C ASN A 7 -9.56 -1.49 22.60
N MET A 8 -8.68 -0.49 22.59
CA MET A 8 -8.21 0.09 21.33
C MET A 8 -7.34 -0.99 20.69
N HIS A 9 -7.94 -1.82 19.83
CA HIS A 9 -7.22 -2.72 18.94
C HIS A 9 -6.41 -1.88 17.96
N GLY A 10 -5.27 -1.34 18.41
CA GLY A 10 -4.39 -0.54 17.58
C GLY A 10 -3.84 -1.37 16.42
N TYR A 11 -3.38 -0.66 15.38
CA TYR A 11 -2.78 -1.27 14.21
C TYR A 11 -1.66 -2.25 14.59
N PRO A 12 -1.65 -3.47 14.03
CA PRO A 12 -0.66 -4.46 14.38
C PRO A 12 0.75 -3.97 13.99
N GLN A 13 1.72 -4.17 14.87
CA GLN A 13 3.12 -3.86 14.56
C GLN A 13 3.70 -4.72 13.44
N VAL A 14 3.11 -5.91 13.21
CA VAL A 14 3.53 -6.86 12.19
C VAL A 14 2.31 -7.43 11.50
N ILE A 15 2.26 -7.28 10.18
CA ILE A 15 1.31 -7.97 9.29
C ILE A 15 2.02 -9.21 8.78
N ALA A 16 1.56 -10.40 9.16
CA ALA A 16 2.26 -11.65 8.88
C ALA A 16 1.80 -12.30 7.58
N THR A 17 0.52 -12.15 7.25
CA THR A 17 -0.14 -12.90 6.18
C THR A 17 -0.97 -12.02 5.24
N VAL A 18 -1.31 -12.54 4.05
CA VAL A 18 -2.29 -11.93 3.15
C VAL A 18 -3.64 -11.72 3.85
N GLN A 19 -4.08 -12.68 4.66
CA GLN A 19 -5.34 -12.57 5.39
C GLN A 19 -5.34 -11.40 6.38
N ASP A 20 -4.21 -11.09 7.00
CA ASP A 20 -4.09 -9.92 7.89
C ASP A 20 -4.29 -8.61 7.09
N PHE A 21 -3.72 -8.51 5.89
CA PHE A 21 -3.96 -7.38 4.99
C PHE A 21 -5.44 -7.25 4.64
N GLU A 22 -6.10 -8.33 4.22
CA GLU A 22 -7.53 -8.33 3.87
C GLU A 22 -8.41 -7.88 5.05
N ASN A 23 -8.09 -8.35 6.26
CA ASN A 23 -8.79 -7.96 7.49
C ASN A 23 -8.63 -6.45 7.76
N LEU A 24 -7.41 -5.92 7.67
CA LEU A 24 -7.13 -4.50 7.92
C LEU A 24 -7.70 -3.59 6.82
N LEU A 25 -7.73 -4.04 5.57
CA LEU A 25 -8.33 -3.31 4.45
C LEU A 25 -9.86 -3.23 4.55
N SER A 26 -10.48 -4.16 5.26
CA SER A 26 -11.91 -4.17 5.60
C SER A 26 -12.23 -3.30 6.82
N ASP A 27 -11.23 -3.00 7.66
CA ASP A 27 -11.37 -2.13 8.82
C ASP A 27 -11.21 -0.65 8.44
N LYS A 28 -12.27 0.14 8.64
CA LYS A 28 -12.28 1.57 8.30
C LYS A 28 -11.21 2.38 9.03
N GLU A 29 -10.85 1.99 10.26
CA GLU A 29 -9.88 2.72 11.07
C GLU A 29 -8.45 2.49 10.56
N HIS A 30 -8.15 1.26 10.13
CA HIS A 30 -6.80 0.82 9.79
C HIS A 30 -6.54 0.71 8.29
N LYS A 31 -7.57 0.81 7.44
CA LYS A 31 -7.48 0.65 5.98
C LYS A 31 -6.41 1.51 5.33
N GLU A 32 -6.26 2.76 5.75
CA GLU A 32 -5.28 3.68 5.15
C GLU A 32 -3.84 3.28 5.48
N GLN A 33 -3.60 2.81 6.71
CA GLN A 33 -2.29 2.29 7.11
C GLN A 33 -1.97 0.99 6.37
N ALA A 34 -2.96 0.10 6.21
CA ALA A 34 -2.82 -1.15 5.44
C ALA A 34 -2.52 -0.90 3.95
N LEU A 35 -3.16 0.09 3.34
CA LEU A 35 -2.85 0.50 1.97
C LEU A 35 -1.42 1.04 1.84
N ASN A 36 -0.95 1.82 2.80
CA ASN A 36 0.42 2.30 2.80
C ASN A 36 1.43 1.15 2.93
N ASP A 37 1.16 0.16 3.79
CA ASP A 37 2.03 -1.02 3.92
C ASP A 37 2.04 -1.89 2.67
N LEU A 38 0.90 -2.05 1.97
CA LEU A 38 0.86 -2.70 0.66
C LEU A 38 1.65 -1.91 -0.39
N GLN A 39 1.56 -0.58 -0.39
CA GLN A 39 2.34 0.28 -1.28
C GLN A 39 3.84 0.13 -1.01
N ASN A 40 4.27 0.14 0.26
CA ASN A 40 5.65 -0.07 0.64
C ASN A 40 6.16 -1.46 0.21
N LEU A 41 5.33 -2.50 0.35
CA LEU A 41 5.66 -3.84 -0.11
C LEU A 41 5.77 -3.92 -1.64
N GLN A 42 4.90 -3.22 -2.36
CA GLN A 42 4.91 -3.14 -3.82
C GLN A 42 6.18 -2.41 -4.33
N ASP A 43 6.56 -1.31 -3.69
CA ASP A 43 7.67 -0.45 -4.09
C ASP A 43 9.04 -1.05 -3.72
N PHE A 44 9.08 -2.00 -2.79
CA PHE A 44 10.30 -2.69 -2.43
C PHE A 44 10.70 -3.72 -3.50
N ASP A 45 11.66 -3.37 -4.36
CA ASP A 45 12.17 -4.28 -5.39
C ASP A 45 13.20 -5.27 -4.82
N ASP A 46 12.71 -6.41 -4.36
CA ASP A 46 13.52 -7.50 -3.80
C ASP A 46 13.48 -8.79 -4.60
N ARG A 47 13.06 -8.69 -5.86
CA ARG A 47 12.89 -9.84 -6.76
C ARG A 47 14.22 -10.45 -7.18
N GLY A 48 15.33 -9.74 -6.99
CA GLY A 48 16.68 -10.19 -7.32
C GLY A 48 17.64 -10.11 -6.14
N VAL A 49 18.58 -11.06 -6.07
CA VAL A 49 19.70 -11.05 -5.12
C VAL A 49 21.03 -11.24 -5.84
N THR A 50 22.08 -10.65 -5.29
CA THR A 50 23.45 -10.81 -5.79
C THR A 50 24.05 -12.10 -5.25
N MET A 51 24.47 -13.00 -6.13
CA MET A 51 25.17 -14.23 -5.77
C MET A 51 26.63 -14.17 -6.26
N ALA A 52 27.57 -14.46 -5.37
CA ALA A 52 28.98 -14.66 -5.72
C ALA A 52 29.14 -16.01 -6.44
N VAL A 53 29.85 -16.00 -7.58
CA VAL A 53 30.03 -17.17 -8.44
C VAL A 53 31.41 -17.78 -8.25
N LYS A 54 32.46 -16.97 -8.35
CA LYS A 54 33.86 -17.38 -8.16
C LYS A 54 34.75 -16.18 -7.83
N PRO A 55 35.89 -16.39 -7.15
CA PRO A 55 36.87 -15.32 -6.97
C PRO A 55 37.47 -14.93 -8.32
N LEU A 56 37.72 -13.64 -8.52
CA LEU A 56 38.40 -13.14 -9.72
C LEU A 56 39.89 -13.54 -9.73
N ASP A 57 40.49 -13.68 -8.54
CA ASP A 57 41.86 -14.13 -8.32
C ASP A 57 41.84 -15.42 -7.48
N PRO A 58 42.12 -16.60 -8.07
CA PRO A 58 42.11 -17.88 -7.36
C PRO A 58 43.09 -17.96 -6.18
N ASP A 59 44.15 -17.15 -6.19
CA ASP A 59 45.18 -17.13 -5.14
C ASP A 59 44.83 -16.17 -3.98
N LYS A 60 43.72 -15.42 -4.10
CA LYS A 60 43.20 -14.50 -3.07
C LYS A 60 41.72 -14.80 -2.78
N PRO A 61 41.43 -15.82 -1.96
CA PRO A 61 40.04 -16.23 -1.66
C PRO A 61 39.21 -15.15 -0.97
N ASP A 62 39.86 -14.20 -0.30
CA ASP A 62 39.20 -13.06 0.38
C ASP A 62 39.08 -11.82 -0.52
N GLY A 63 39.47 -11.93 -1.79
CA GLY A 63 39.51 -10.84 -2.77
C GLY A 63 38.16 -10.55 -3.44
N GLU A 64 38.22 -9.90 -4.60
CA GLU A 64 37.02 -9.58 -5.39
C GLU A 64 36.38 -10.83 -6.01
N TRP A 65 35.05 -10.85 -6.06
CA TRP A 65 34.26 -11.96 -6.60
C TRP A 65 33.53 -11.55 -7.87
N GLU A 66 33.49 -12.47 -8.83
CA GLU A 66 32.52 -12.40 -9.91
C GLU A 66 31.13 -12.63 -9.31
N THR A 67 30.20 -11.71 -9.58
CA THR A 67 28.83 -11.76 -9.06
C THR A 67 27.83 -11.81 -10.20
N LYS A 68 26.66 -12.40 -9.93
CA LYS A 68 25.50 -12.37 -10.83
C LYS A 68 24.23 -12.09 -10.06
N ILE A 69 23.25 -11.44 -10.71
CA ILE A 69 21.91 -11.29 -10.17
C ILE A 69 21.11 -12.55 -10.50
N ILE A 70 20.50 -13.15 -9.49
CA ILE A 70 19.56 -14.26 -9.61
C ILE A 70 18.21 -13.86 -9.02
N GLU A 71 17.15 -14.60 -9.37
CA GLU A 71 15.84 -14.44 -8.70
C GLU A 71 16.01 -14.68 -7.20
N ASN A 72 15.41 -13.81 -6.39
CA ASN A 72 15.36 -14.01 -4.95
C ASN A 72 14.50 -15.25 -4.66
N PRO A 73 15.04 -16.31 -4.02
CA PRO A 73 14.26 -17.48 -3.69
C PRO A 73 13.18 -17.21 -2.63
N ASN A 74 13.36 -16.17 -1.81
CA ASN A 74 12.47 -15.84 -0.70
C ASN A 74 12.18 -14.32 -0.61
N PRO A 75 11.51 -13.74 -1.61
CA PRO A 75 11.13 -12.33 -1.59
C PRO A 75 10.06 -12.09 -0.51
N ILE A 76 10.01 -10.87 0.03
CA ILE A 76 9.15 -10.48 1.15
C ILE A 76 7.69 -10.74 0.84
N HIS A 77 7.21 -10.51 -0.39
CA HIS A 77 5.82 -10.81 -0.75
C HIS A 77 5.48 -12.30 -0.54
N ARG A 78 6.38 -13.22 -0.91
CA ARG A 78 6.20 -14.65 -0.63
C ARG A 78 6.27 -14.97 0.86
N GLN A 79 7.11 -14.27 1.61
CA GLN A 79 7.14 -14.39 3.08
C GLN A 79 5.82 -13.96 3.73
N LYS A 80 5.08 -13.03 3.11
CA LYS A 80 3.73 -12.61 3.54
C LYS A 80 2.61 -13.52 3.00
N GLY A 81 2.94 -14.52 2.19
CA GLY A 81 1.98 -15.47 1.64
C GLY A 81 1.39 -15.11 0.28
N PHE A 82 1.87 -14.04 -0.38
CA PHE A 82 1.52 -13.78 -1.79
C PHE A 82 2.27 -14.76 -2.70
N GLU A 83 1.59 -15.36 -3.68
CA GLU A 83 2.26 -16.29 -4.60
C GLU A 83 3.20 -15.55 -5.55
N GLN A 84 2.75 -14.40 -6.03
CA GLN A 84 3.44 -13.56 -6.99
C GLN A 84 3.40 -12.08 -6.56
N TRP A 85 4.41 -11.31 -6.98
CA TRP A 85 4.43 -9.87 -6.74
C TRP A 85 3.21 -9.14 -7.33
N ILE A 86 2.67 -9.63 -8.45
CA ILE A 86 1.48 -9.06 -9.07
C ILE A 86 0.23 -9.15 -8.17
N ASP A 87 0.19 -10.11 -7.25
CA ASP A 87 -0.93 -10.27 -6.31
C ASP A 87 -0.97 -9.09 -5.32
N VAL A 88 0.21 -8.60 -4.89
CA VAL A 88 0.33 -7.40 -4.05
C VAL A 88 -0.20 -6.17 -4.80
N VAL A 89 0.22 -6.01 -6.06
CA VAL A 89 -0.22 -4.90 -6.92
C VAL A 89 -1.73 -4.94 -7.14
N THR A 90 -2.27 -6.14 -7.37
CA THR A 90 -3.70 -6.35 -7.60
C THR A 90 -4.50 -5.96 -6.37
N LEU A 91 -4.14 -6.47 -5.19
CA LEU A 91 -4.83 -6.15 -3.94
C LEU A 91 -4.77 -4.64 -3.62
N ASN A 92 -3.62 -4.01 -3.83
CA ASN A 92 -3.45 -2.56 -3.62
C ASN A 92 -4.32 -1.74 -4.59
N ALA A 93 -4.33 -2.11 -5.87
CA ALA A 93 -5.10 -1.43 -6.90
C ALA A 93 -6.62 -1.53 -6.66
N GLU A 94 -7.12 -2.72 -6.33
CA GLU A 94 -8.54 -2.96 -6.05
C GLU A 94 -9.07 -2.04 -4.94
N HIS A 95 -8.35 -1.93 -3.82
CA HIS A 95 -8.78 -1.11 -2.69
C HIS A 95 -8.55 0.40 -2.89
N THR A 96 -7.55 0.79 -3.70
CA THR A 96 -7.34 2.18 -4.09
C THR A 96 -8.45 2.67 -5.03
N LEU A 97 -8.86 1.84 -6.00
CA LEU A 97 -9.98 2.16 -6.90
C LEU A 97 -11.30 2.27 -6.14
N GLN A 98 -11.60 1.34 -5.23
CA GLN A 98 -12.78 1.42 -4.36
C GLN A 98 -12.80 2.71 -3.52
N LYS A 99 -11.64 3.15 -3.01
CA LYS A 99 -11.52 4.43 -2.28
C LYS A 99 -11.89 5.60 -3.18
N LYS A 100 -11.42 5.60 -4.43
CA LYS A 100 -11.72 6.64 -5.41
C LYS A 100 -13.21 6.69 -5.77
N GLU A 101 -13.82 5.57 -6.11
CA GLU A 101 -15.25 5.48 -6.43
C GLU A 101 -16.14 5.98 -5.27
N THR A 102 -15.75 5.66 -4.02
CA THR A 102 -16.44 6.13 -2.81
C THR A 102 -16.34 7.65 -2.65
N ILE A 103 -15.20 8.24 -3.00
CA ILE A 103 -15.00 9.70 -2.94
C ILE A 103 -15.81 10.38 -4.03
N ASP A 104 -15.73 9.89 -5.27
CA ASP A 104 -16.44 10.46 -6.42
C ASP A 104 -17.97 10.46 -6.16
N SER A 105 -18.52 9.34 -5.66
CA SER A 105 -19.93 9.26 -5.27
C SER A 105 -20.34 10.26 -4.18
N LYS A 106 -19.46 10.51 -3.19
CA LYS A 106 -19.71 11.51 -2.14
C LYS A 106 -19.66 12.93 -2.69
N VAL A 107 -18.73 13.22 -3.60
CA VAL A 107 -18.63 14.51 -4.28
C VAL A 107 -19.90 14.77 -5.08
N ASP A 108 -20.36 13.81 -5.87
CA ASP A 108 -21.62 13.94 -6.64
C ASP A 108 -22.82 14.17 -5.73
N THR A 109 -22.89 13.46 -4.59
CA THR A 109 -23.96 13.66 -3.60
C THR A 109 -23.94 15.08 -3.03
N ILE A 110 -22.74 15.58 -2.69
CA ILE A 110 -22.55 16.94 -2.17
C ILE A 110 -22.93 17.97 -3.23
N LEU A 111 -22.45 17.85 -4.47
CA LEU A 111 -22.76 18.78 -5.55
C LEU A 111 -24.26 18.84 -5.86
N ASN A 112 -24.96 17.70 -5.85
CA ASN A 112 -26.41 17.64 -6.05
C ASN A 112 -27.22 18.16 -4.85
N SER A 113 -26.61 18.31 -3.67
CA SER A 113 -27.29 18.83 -2.47
C SER A 113 -27.28 20.36 -2.37
N TYR A 114 -26.44 21.04 -3.16
CA TYR A 114 -26.49 22.49 -3.26
C TYR A 114 -27.59 22.90 -4.25
N PRO A 115 -28.54 23.75 -3.85
CA PRO A 115 -29.43 24.37 -4.81
C PRO A 115 -28.57 25.19 -5.79
N VAL A 116 -28.79 24.97 -7.08
CA VAL A 116 -28.31 25.88 -8.13
C VAL A 116 -29.11 27.18 -7.92
N GLU A 117 -28.68 28.03 -7.00
CA GLU A 117 -29.14 29.42 -7.00
C GLU A 117 -28.63 30.01 -8.30
N GLU A 118 -29.57 30.27 -9.20
CA GLU A 118 -29.35 31.04 -10.41
C GLU A 118 -28.63 32.33 -10.01
N ILE A 119 -27.42 32.50 -10.51
CA ILE A 119 -26.76 33.81 -10.53
C ILE A 119 -27.52 34.63 -11.58
N GLU A 120 -28.76 35.02 -11.26
CA GLU A 120 -29.47 36.04 -12.02
C GLU A 120 -28.86 37.39 -11.62
N ASP A 121 -28.12 37.95 -12.56
CA ASP A 121 -27.92 39.39 -12.80
C ASP A 121 -28.17 40.30 -11.58
N ALA A 122 -27.17 40.43 -10.70
CA ALA A 122 -27.07 41.64 -9.90
C ALA A 122 -26.68 42.79 -10.84
N PRO A 123 -27.54 43.80 -11.08
CA PRO A 123 -27.12 44.96 -11.86
C PRO A 123 -26.01 45.67 -11.10
N VAL A 124 -24.84 45.77 -11.73
CA VAL A 124 -23.73 46.61 -11.25
C VAL A 124 -24.20 48.05 -11.40
N GLU A 125 -24.76 48.64 -10.34
CA GLU A 125 -24.94 50.09 -10.26
C GLU A 125 -23.54 50.72 -10.13
N MET A 126 -23.00 51.19 -11.26
CA MET A 126 -21.86 52.09 -11.29
C MET A 126 -22.37 53.51 -11.00
N THR A 127 -22.13 53.99 -9.79
CA THR A 127 -22.19 55.42 -9.43
C THR A 127 -20.79 56.02 -9.38
#